data_AF-A0A091SWH6-F1
#
_entry.id   AF-A0A091SWH6-F1
#
_cell.length_a   1.000
_cell.length_b   1.000
_cell.length_c   1.000
_cell.angle_alpha   90.00
_cell.angle_beta   90.00
_cell.angle_gamma   90.00
#
_symmetry.space_group_name_H-M   'P 1'
#
loop_
_entity.id
_entity.type
_entity.pdbx_description
1 polymer ?
#
loop_
_entity_poly.entity_id
_entity_poly.type
_entity_poly.pdbx_seq_one_letter_code
_entity_poly.pdbx_strand_id
1 'polypeptide(L)'
;KLNSYLAQMEDRKCETVKLQECEKALYANFQASLGENNEFAHFLTKVLKKKIKCVEKKEVGREADEDENEEENDEKSSLGTDEENSGSEDEVFDDSVCPKDCNEALFRNTIQLRQKWLDIEKALTKEKKVAANLRKKYNALAKKAKVVETSLDTAERELETFQWEKQQRLNELYVVVPLKLHQVEYLVNGEMPRDFSQALVFTNQSLEYLQKRIVDLHNEKIMQREIYKKAQEQHKQLVQDKKEMEIQIRRLEEKCNHLMMKKFGWLVDFEAVQAHSVNIHMEELKVQIMEKEYVHSQELKEWEERILDLRQQLMKLTKENTSKLQQLNRFCLEKHQLETKLDSL
;
A
#
# COMPACT_ATOMS: atom_id res chain seq x y z
N LYS A 1 -1.44 4.80 6.42
CA LYS A 1 -2.49 3.77 6.63
C LYS A 1 -2.87 3.08 5.32
N LEU A 2 -3.32 3.79 4.27
CA LEU A 2 -3.62 3.19 2.95
C LEU A 2 -2.43 2.41 2.35
N ASN A 3 -1.22 2.99 2.37
CA ASN A 3 -0.02 2.31 1.86
C ASN A 3 0.34 1.04 2.64
N SER A 4 0.04 0.99 3.94
CA SER A 4 0.25 -0.21 4.76
C SER A 4 -0.76 -1.30 4.43
N TYR A 5 -2.01 -0.95 4.11
CA TYR A 5 -2.99 -1.92 3.59
C TYR A 5 -2.64 -2.41 2.19
N LEU A 6 -2.04 -1.58 1.33
CA LEU A 6 -1.55 -2.01 0.02
C LEU A 6 -0.40 -3.01 0.14
N ALA A 7 0.59 -2.73 0.99
CA ALA A 7 1.68 -3.67 1.27
C ALA A 7 1.15 -5.01 1.82
N GLN A 8 0.25 -4.97 2.80
CA GLN A 8 -0.38 -6.18 3.33
C GLN A 8 -1.17 -6.95 2.25
N MET A 9 -1.80 -6.26 1.29
CA MET A 9 -2.48 -6.91 0.17
C MET A 9 -1.50 -7.58 -0.81
N GLU A 10 -0.31 -7.01 -1.00
CA GLU A 10 0.77 -7.60 -1.80
C GLU A 10 1.37 -8.83 -1.12
N ASP A 11 1.65 -8.76 0.18
CA ASP A 11 2.16 -9.90 0.95
C ASP A 11 1.20 -11.10 0.88
N ARG A 12 -0.10 -10.84 1.06
CA ARG A 12 -1.17 -11.86 1.03
C ARG A 12 -1.35 -12.47 -0.37
N LYS A 13 -1.13 -11.68 -1.43
CA LYS A 13 -1.08 -12.19 -2.81
C LYS A 13 0.12 -13.10 -3.00
N CYS A 14 1.30 -12.71 -2.52
CA CYS A 14 2.51 -13.54 -2.56
C CYS A 14 2.30 -14.87 -1.80
N GLU A 15 1.68 -14.83 -0.61
CA GLU A 15 1.32 -16.04 0.16
C GLU A 15 0.33 -16.93 -0.61
N THR A 16 -0.66 -16.35 -1.28
CA THR A 16 -1.61 -17.11 -2.12
C THR A 16 -0.91 -17.80 -3.29
N VAL A 17 0.03 -17.11 -3.95
CA VAL A 17 0.82 -17.67 -5.06
C VAL A 17 1.69 -18.83 -4.56
N LYS A 18 2.37 -18.67 -3.42
CA LYS A 18 3.17 -19.74 -2.80
C LYS A 18 2.32 -20.98 -2.50
N LEU A 19 1.12 -20.80 -1.94
CA LEU A 19 0.20 -21.92 -1.67
C LEU A 19 -0.27 -22.62 -2.96
N GLN A 20 -0.51 -21.87 -4.04
CA GLN A 20 -0.86 -22.43 -5.35
C GLN A 20 0.31 -23.17 -6.00
N GLU A 21 1.54 -22.69 -5.82
CA GLU A 21 2.75 -23.39 -6.26
C GLU A 21 2.97 -24.69 -5.47
N CYS A 22 2.74 -24.68 -4.15
CA CYS A 22 2.76 -25.90 -3.34
C CYS A 22 1.69 -26.92 -3.78
N GLU A 23 0.49 -26.47 -4.14
CA GLU A 23 -0.57 -27.32 -4.70
C GLU A 23 -0.12 -27.98 -6.02
N LYS A 24 0.45 -27.19 -6.94
CA LYS A 24 1.00 -27.69 -8.21
C LYS A 24 2.16 -28.66 -8.00
N ALA A 25 3.06 -28.38 -7.05
CA ALA A 25 4.17 -29.26 -6.72
C ALA A 25 3.69 -30.59 -6.12
N LEU A 26 2.67 -30.58 -5.26
CA LEU A 26 2.06 -31.82 -4.76
C LEU A 26 1.40 -32.62 -5.88
N TYR A 27 0.73 -31.95 -6.83
CA TYR A 27 0.14 -32.62 -7.97
C TYR A 27 1.20 -33.22 -8.91
N ALA A 28 2.30 -32.50 -9.16
CA ALA A 28 3.43 -33.01 -9.93
C ALA A 28 4.12 -34.20 -9.24
N ASN A 29 4.32 -34.14 -7.93
CA ASN A 29 4.87 -35.24 -7.13
C ASN A 29 3.95 -36.47 -7.15
N PHE A 30 2.64 -36.26 -7.14
CA PHE A 30 1.66 -37.32 -7.29
C PHE A 30 1.74 -37.96 -8.69
N GLN A 31 1.78 -37.16 -9.76
CA GLN A 31 1.94 -37.66 -11.12
C GLN A 31 3.26 -38.42 -11.32
N ALA A 32 4.37 -37.93 -10.77
CA ALA A 32 5.66 -38.62 -10.78
C ALA A 32 5.63 -39.95 -10.02
N SER A 33 4.88 -40.03 -8.92
CA SER A 33 4.70 -41.25 -8.13
C SER A 33 3.79 -42.29 -8.81
N LEU A 34 2.93 -41.86 -9.75
CA LEU A 34 2.04 -42.74 -10.49
C LEU A 34 2.75 -43.47 -11.66
N GLY A 35 3.78 -42.88 -12.28
CA GLY A 35 4.48 -43.46 -13.44
C GLY A 35 3.62 -43.59 -14.70
N GLU A 36 4.23 -43.89 -15.85
CA GLU A 36 3.58 -43.83 -17.17
C GLU A 36 2.56 -44.95 -17.46
N ASN A 37 2.45 -46.01 -16.63
CA ASN A 37 1.53 -47.12 -16.86
C ASN A 37 1.01 -47.75 -15.55
N ASN A 38 0.00 -47.15 -14.93
CA ASN A 38 -0.70 -47.74 -13.78
C ASN A 38 -2.21 -47.82 -14.06
N GLU A 39 -2.77 -49.04 -14.07
CA GLU A 39 -4.20 -49.32 -14.29
C GLU A 39 -5.10 -48.64 -13.24
N PHE A 40 -4.53 -48.31 -12.07
CA PHE A 40 -5.21 -47.63 -10.96
C PHE A 40 -5.02 -46.11 -10.95
N ALA A 41 -4.36 -45.51 -11.96
CA ALA A 41 -4.12 -44.06 -12.01
C ALA A 41 -5.43 -43.25 -12.00
N HIS A 42 -6.48 -43.76 -12.67
CA HIS A 42 -7.80 -43.15 -12.65
C HIS A 42 -8.44 -43.21 -11.25
N PHE A 43 -8.31 -44.34 -10.55
CA PHE A 43 -8.82 -44.53 -9.19
C PHE A 43 -8.09 -43.63 -8.19
N LEU A 44 -6.75 -43.61 -8.18
CA LEU A 44 -5.94 -42.81 -7.26
C LEU A 44 -6.12 -41.30 -7.50
N THR A 45 -6.27 -40.89 -8.76
CA THR A 45 -6.61 -39.49 -9.09
C THR A 45 -8.01 -39.11 -8.60
N LYS A 46 -8.97 -40.05 -8.67
CA LYS A 46 -10.34 -39.85 -8.15
C LYS A 46 -10.33 -39.77 -6.60
N VAL A 47 -9.52 -40.58 -5.92
CA VAL A 47 -9.32 -40.54 -4.46
C VAL A 47 -8.70 -39.21 -4.01
N LEU A 48 -7.70 -38.69 -4.74
CA LEU A 48 -7.09 -37.38 -4.44
C LEU A 48 -8.01 -36.19 -4.72
N LYS A 49 -8.74 -36.22 -5.84
CA LYS A 49 -9.66 -35.14 -6.23
C LYS A 49 -11.00 -35.17 -5.48
N LYS A 50 -11.33 -36.25 -4.77
CA LYS A 50 -12.56 -36.35 -3.98
C LYS A 50 -12.47 -35.43 -2.76
N LYS A 51 -13.01 -34.22 -2.92
CA LYS A 51 -13.27 -33.27 -1.85
C LYS A 51 -14.08 -33.95 -0.75
N ILE A 52 -13.48 -34.13 0.41
CA ILE A 52 -14.26 -34.45 1.62
C ILE A 52 -15.00 -33.16 1.97
N LYS A 53 -16.34 -33.20 1.93
CA LYS A 53 -17.19 -32.22 2.61
C LYS A 53 -16.78 -32.26 4.09
N CYS A 54 -15.87 -31.38 4.47
CA CYS A 54 -15.47 -31.20 5.85
C CYS A 54 -16.68 -30.61 6.57
N VAL A 55 -17.51 -31.47 7.17
CA VAL A 55 -18.53 -31.04 8.13
C VAL A 55 -17.76 -30.58 9.37
N GLU A 56 -17.33 -29.32 9.37
CA GLU A 56 -17.03 -28.64 10.61
C GLU A 56 -18.32 -28.58 11.41
N LYS A 57 -18.35 -29.29 12.54
CA LYS A 57 -19.40 -29.13 13.56
C LYS A 57 -19.42 -27.67 13.96
N LYS A 58 -20.50 -26.98 13.57
CA LYS A 58 -20.84 -25.65 14.08
C LYS A 58 -21.09 -25.78 15.59
N GLU A 59 -20.15 -25.33 16.40
CA GLU A 59 -20.47 -24.88 17.75
C GLU A 59 -21.32 -23.62 17.63
N VAL A 60 -22.50 -23.71 18.24
CA VAL A 60 -23.51 -22.66 18.30
C VAL A 60 -23.01 -21.58 19.24
N GLY A 61 -22.58 -20.45 18.69
CA GLY A 61 -22.45 -19.18 19.40
C GLY A 61 -23.34 -18.17 18.70
N ARG A 62 -24.55 -17.98 19.25
CA ARG A 62 -25.45 -16.88 18.89
C ARG A 62 -24.85 -15.59 19.44
N GLU A 63 -24.51 -14.65 18.57
CA GLU A 63 -24.71 -13.23 18.86
C GLU A 63 -25.28 -12.59 17.59
N ALA A 64 -26.49 -12.07 17.75
CA ALA A 64 -27.15 -11.21 16.79
C ALA A 64 -26.38 -9.89 16.77
N ASP A 65 -26.23 -9.30 15.58
CA ASP A 65 -26.42 -7.87 15.43
C ASP A 65 -26.75 -7.58 13.95
N GLU A 66 -27.84 -6.84 13.83
CA GLU A 66 -28.47 -6.33 12.63
C GLU A 66 -27.55 -5.32 11.94
N ASP A 67 -27.41 -5.37 10.63
CA ASP A 67 -27.44 -4.16 9.81
C ASP A 67 -27.62 -4.52 8.33
N GLU A 68 -28.79 -4.13 7.86
CA GLU A 68 -29.25 -4.16 6.48
C GLU A 68 -28.30 -3.37 5.58
N ASN A 69 -28.04 -3.89 4.38
CA ASN A 69 -27.89 -3.15 3.11
C ASN A 69 -27.52 -4.17 2.02
N GLU A 70 -28.56 -4.76 1.43
CA GLU A 70 -28.49 -5.58 0.23
C GLU A 70 -28.32 -4.68 -1.00
N GLU A 71 -27.19 -4.83 -1.70
CA GLU A 71 -27.20 -4.65 -3.15
C GLU A 71 -26.66 -5.93 -3.78
N GLU A 72 -27.61 -6.71 -4.28
CA GLU A 72 -27.42 -7.86 -5.15
C GLU A 72 -26.71 -7.43 -6.43
N ASN A 73 -25.58 -8.07 -6.74
CA ASN A 73 -25.15 -8.21 -8.12
C ASN A 73 -24.90 -9.69 -8.40
N ASP A 74 -26.00 -10.33 -8.77
CA ASP A 74 -26.16 -11.76 -9.00
C ASP A 74 -25.98 -12.01 -10.51
N GLU A 75 -24.72 -12.01 -10.97
CA GLU A 75 -24.36 -12.42 -12.34
C GLU A 75 -24.37 -13.95 -12.42
N LYS A 76 -25.58 -14.46 -12.67
CA LYS A 76 -25.91 -15.86 -12.92
C LYS A 76 -25.28 -16.30 -14.23
N SER A 77 -24.21 -17.09 -14.17
CA SER A 77 -23.77 -17.89 -15.33
C SER A 77 -24.52 -19.22 -15.32
N SER A 78 -25.64 -19.26 -16.05
CA SER A 78 -26.37 -20.48 -16.38
C SER A 78 -25.82 -21.13 -17.64
N LEU A 79 -25.54 -22.45 -17.53
CA LEU A 79 -25.73 -23.54 -18.52
C LEU A 79 -25.08 -23.38 -19.91
N GLY A 80 -24.40 -24.37 -20.49
CA GLY A 80 -24.17 -25.76 -20.13
C GLY A 80 -23.42 -26.46 -21.26
N THR A 81 -22.80 -27.60 -21.00
CA THR A 81 -22.47 -28.57 -22.05
C THR A 81 -22.40 -29.98 -21.44
N ASP A 82 -23.46 -30.73 -21.75
CA ASP A 82 -23.60 -32.18 -21.88
C ASP A 82 -23.03 -33.12 -20.80
N GLU A 83 -23.95 -33.52 -19.92
CA GLU A 83 -24.05 -34.94 -19.59
C GLU A 83 -24.39 -35.75 -20.84
N GLU A 84 -23.51 -36.66 -21.23
CA GLU A 84 -23.86 -38.03 -21.58
C GLU A 84 -22.61 -38.90 -21.38
N ASN A 85 -22.62 -39.77 -20.37
CA ASN A 85 -22.59 -41.22 -20.59
C ASN A 85 -22.29 -42.00 -19.29
N SER A 86 -23.20 -42.96 -19.04
CA SER A 86 -23.02 -44.20 -18.27
C SER A 86 -23.04 -44.11 -16.75
N GLY A 87 -24.27 -44.30 -16.25
CA GLY A 87 -24.50 -44.94 -14.98
C GLY A 87 -23.76 -46.28 -14.89
N SER A 88 -22.99 -46.43 -13.84
CA SER A 88 -22.62 -47.72 -13.28
C SER A 88 -22.45 -47.51 -11.78
N GLU A 89 -23.34 -48.19 -11.04
CA GLU A 89 -23.22 -48.63 -9.66
C GLU A 89 -22.54 -47.65 -8.68
N ASP A 90 -23.38 -47.07 -7.83
CA ASP A 90 -23.02 -46.55 -6.51
C ASP A 90 -22.54 -47.73 -5.63
N GLU A 91 -21.41 -48.35 -5.99
CA GLU A 91 -20.65 -49.17 -5.07
C GLU A 91 -20.05 -48.20 -4.05
N VAL A 92 -20.58 -48.30 -2.83
CA VAL A 92 -19.99 -47.78 -1.61
C VAL A 92 -18.59 -48.38 -1.46
N PHE A 93 -17.63 -47.85 -2.21
CA PHE A 93 -16.23 -48.23 -2.12
C PHE A 93 -15.66 -47.58 -0.87
N ASP A 94 -15.39 -48.42 0.12
CA ASP A 94 -14.72 -48.07 1.36
C ASP A 94 -13.25 -47.68 1.05
N ASP A 95 -12.96 -46.38 1.17
CA ASP A 95 -11.69 -45.71 0.87
C ASP A 95 -10.51 -46.19 1.76
N SER A 96 -10.65 -47.31 2.47
CA SER A 96 -9.67 -47.90 3.40
C SER A 96 -9.07 -49.23 2.93
N VAL A 97 -9.64 -49.88 1.90
CA VAL A 97 -9.18 -51.22 1.47
C VAL A 97 -8.41 -51.12 0.15
N CYS A 98 -7.13 -51.50 0.23
CA CYS A 98 -6.24 -51.63 -0.91
C CYS A 98 -6.77 -52.72 -1.87
N PRO A 99 -7.00 -52.42 -3.16
CA PRO A 99 -7.31 -53.46 -4.15
C PRO A 99 -6.18 -54.51 -4.17
N LYS A 100 -6.53 -55.79 -4.38
CA LYS A 100 -5.67 -56.96 -4.12
C LYS A 100 -4.33 -57.01 -4.91
N ASP A 101 -4.09 -56.11 -5.85
CA ASP A 101 -2.85 -56.00 -6.64
C ASP A 101 -2.26 -54.57 -6.67
N CYS A 102 -2.61 -53.68 -5.73
CA CYS A 102 -2.03 -52.34 -5.63
C CYS A 102 -0.90 -52.30 -4.60
N ASN A 103 0.23 -51.66 -4.95
CA ASN A 103 1.34 -51.46 -4.02
C ASN A 103 0.88 -50.66 -2.79
N GLU A 104 0.85 -51.30 -1.63
CA GLU A 104 0.38 -50.73 -0.36
C GLU A 104 1.11 -49.42 0.01
N ALA A 105 2.37 -49.29 -0.43
CA ALA A 105 3.17 -48.08 -0.30
C ALA A 105 2.64 -46.89 -1.13
N LEU A 106 2.15 -47.12 -2.36
CA LEU A 106 1.57 -46.06 -3.21
C LEU A 106 0.23 -45.58 -2.66
N PHE A 107 -0.57 -46.48 -2.10
CA PHE A 107 -1.85 -46.13 -1.48
C PHE A 107 -1.66 -45.29 -0.21
N ARG A 108 -0.74 -45.69 0.69
CA ARG A 108 -0.39 -44.89 1.88
C ARG A 108 0.18 -43.52 1.52
N ASN A 109 1.01 -43.43 0.49
CA ASN A 109 1.52 -42.16 -0.02
C ASN A 109 0.38 -41.29 -0.59
N THR A 110 -0.55 -41.88 -1.33
CA THR A 110 -1.74 -41.16 -1.87
C THR A 110 -2.61 -40.58 -0.75
N ILE A 111 -2.81 -41.30 0.35
CA ILE A 111 -3.54 -40.79 1.53
C ILE A 111 -2.79 -39.64 2.21
N GLN A 112 -1.47 -39.74 2.36
CA GLN A 112 -0.65 -38.66 2.92
C GLN A 112 -0.65 -37.41 2.03
N LEU A 113 -0.57 -37.59 0.70
CA LEU A 113 -0.68 -36.51 -0.27
C LEU A 113 -2.07 -35.86 -0.23
N ARG A 114 -3.13 -36.64 -0.05
CA ARG A 114 -4.50 -36.13 0.12
C ARG A 114 -4.63 -35.26 1.37
N GLN A 115 -4.05 -35.67 2.49
CA GLN A 115 -4.09 -34.87 3.72
C GLN A 115 -3.34 -33.54 3.55
N LYS A 116 -2.15 -33.57 2.94
CA LYS A 116 -1.39 -32.35 2.61
C LYS A 116 -2.14 -31.43 1.64
N TRP A 117 -2.82 -32.00 0.65
CA TRP A 117 -3.62 -31.24 -0.32
C TRP A 117 -4.82 -30.55 0.35
N LEU A 118 -5.51 -31.24 1.27
CA LEU A 118 -6.61 -30.67 2.06
C LEU A 118 -6.13 -29.55 3.00
N ASP A 119 -4.95 -29.69 3.61
CA ASP A 119 -4.38 -28.66 4.48
C ASP A 119 -4.01 -27.40 3.69
N ILE A 120 -3.46 -27.56 2.48
CA ILE A 120 -3.19 -26.44 1.55
C ILE A 120 -4.50 -25.81 1.07
N GLU A 121 -5.52 -26.59 0.70
CA GLU A 121 -6.82 -26.03 0.30
C GLU A 121 -7.49 -25.23 1.44
N LYS A 122 -7.39 -25.73 2.68
CA LYS A 122 -7.85 -24.98 3.87
C LYS A 122 -7.04 -23.71 4.11
N ALA A 123 -5.72 -23.74 3.93
CA ALA A 123 -4.89 -22.54 4.04
C ALA A 123 -5.25 -21.52 2.95
N LEU A 124 -5.43 -21.97 1.70
CA LEU A 124 -5.76 -21.14 0.54
C LEU A 124 -7.14 -20.48 0.70
N THR A 125 -8.14 -21.21 1.20
CA THR A 125 -9.48 -20.66 1.49
C THR A 125 -9.46 -19.66 2.65
N LYS A 126 -8.68 -19.88 3.71
CA LYS A 126 -8.48 -18.91 4.80
C LYS A 126 -7.78 -17.65 4.30
N GLU A 127 -6.72 -17.80 3.54
CA GLU A 127 -5.91 -16.71 2.99
C GLU A 127 -6.74 -15.84 2.03
N LYS A 128 -7.53 -16.47 1.14
CA LYS A 128 -8.51 -15.76 0.29
C LYS A 128 -9.55 -14.97 1.09
N LYS A 129 -10.06 -15.51 2.20
CA LYS A 129 -11.00 -14.78 3.09
C LYS A 129 -10.34 -13.57 3.74
N VAL A 130 -9.11 -13.71 4.23
CA VAL A 130 -8.34 -12.61 4.83
C VAL A 130 -8.06 -11.51 3.79
N ALA A 131 -7.62 -11.87 2.59
CA ALA A 131 -7.39 -10.94 1.49
C ALA A 131 -8.68 -10.19 1.08
N ALA A 132 -9.83 -10.89 1.03
CA ALA A 132 -11.12 -10.26 0.75
C ALA A 132 -11.51 -9.23 1.82
N ASN A 133 -11.30 -9.56 3.10
CA ASN A 133 -11.58 -8.65 4.22
C ASN A 133 -10.64 -7.42 4.21
N LEU A 134 -9.36 -7.60 3.92
CA LEU A 134 -8.40 -6.51 3.75
C LEU A 134 -8.81 -5.60 2.59
N ARG A 135 -9.25 -6.17 1.46
CA ARG A 135 -9.75 -5.40 0.31
C ARG A 135 -10.97 -4.57 0.66
N LYS A 136 -11.92 -5.12 1.44
CA LYS A 136 -13.09 -4.37 1.95
C LYS A 136 -12.66 -3.18 2.82
N LYS A 137 -11.74 -3.41 3.77
CA LYS A 137 -11.18 -2.34 4.64
C LYS A 137 -10.46 -1.26 3.82
N TYR A 138 -9.66 -1.64 2.84
CA TYR A 138 -8.99 -0.71 1.94
C TYR A 138 -10.00 0.14 1.17
N ASN A 139 -10.99 -0.48 0.54
CA ASN A 139 -12.01 0.22 -0.23
C ASN A 139 -12.82 1.20 0.64
N ALA A 140 -13.18 0.79 1.87
CA ALA A 140 -13.87 1.66 2.81
C ALA A 140 -13.02 2.88 3.20
N LEU A 141 -11.72 2.69 3.48
CA LEU A 141 -10.79 3.78 3.78
C LEU A 141 -10.55 4.68 2.56
N ALA A 142 -10.44 4.12 1.37
CA ALA A 142 -10.26 4.87 0.13
C ALA A 142 -11.49 5.76 -0.17
N LYS A 143 -12.71 5.24 0.04
CA LYS A 143 -13.94 6.04 -0.06
C LYS A 143 -13.95 7.19 0.94
N LYS A 144 -13.61 6.92 2.22
CA LYS A 144 -13.51 7.97 3.25
C LYS A 144 -12.47 9.03 2.90
N ALA A 145 -11.31 8.63 2.39
CA ALA A 145 -10.27 9.56 1.97
C ALA A 145 -10.76 10.50 0.86
N LYS A 146 -11.43 9.95 -0.16
CA LYS A 146 -12.02 10.75 -1.25
C LYS A 146 -13.08 11.73 -0.76
N VAL A 147 -13.96 11.29 0.15
CA VAL A 147 -14.98 12.18 0.73
C VAL A 147 -14.32 13.33 1.50
N VAL A 148 -13.30 13.04 2.30
CA VAL A 148 -12.55 14.08 3.04
C VAL A 148 -11.86 15.05 2.08
N GLU A 149 -11.22 14.55 1.03
CA GLU A 149 -10.59 15.37 -0.01
C GLU A 149 -11.61 16.29 -0.68
N THR A 150 -12.75 15.76 -1.11
CA THR A 150 -13.82 16.61 -1.68
C THR A 150 -14.36 17.64 -0.70
N SER A 151 -14.47 17.30 0.59
CA SER A 151 -14.94 18.23 1.62
C SER A 151 -13.93 19.34 1.93
N LEU A 152 -12.64 19.02 1.82
CA LEU A 152 -11.56 19.98 1.97
C LEU A 152 -11.58 20.96 0.80
N ASP A 153 -11.65 20.46 -0.44
CA ASP A 153 -11.73 21.30 -1.64
C ASP A 153 -12.94 22.23 -1.63
N THR A 154 -14.09 21.77 -1.12
CA THR A 154 -15.28 22.62 -0.98
C THR A 154 -15.07 23.69 0.09
N ALA A 155 -14.51 23.33 1.24
CA ALA A 155 -14.25 24.29 2.32
C ALA A 155 -13.19 25.34 1.92
N GLU A 156 -12.18 24.95 1.16
CA GLU A 156 -11.17 25.88 0.61
C GLU A 156 -11.81 26.87 -0.36
N ARG A 157 -12.66 26.40 -1.29
CA ARG A 157 -13.40 27.28 -2.20
C ARG A 157 -14.35 28.22 -1.46
N GLU A 158 -15.08 27.71 -0.46
CA GLU A 158 -15.94 28.55 0.39
C GLU A 158 -15.12 29.62 1.12
N LEU A 159 -13.95 29.27 1.65
CA LEU A 159 -13.03 30.21 2.29
C LEU A 159 -12.55 31.28 1.31
N GLU A 160 -12.17 30.91 0.09
CA GLU A 160 -11.77 31.86 -0.95
C GLU A 160 -12.90 32.82 -1.32
N THR A 161 -14.11 32.30 -1.51
CA THR A 161 -15.30 33.14 -1.78
C THR A 161 -15.59 34.09 -0.63
N PHE A 162 -15.50 33.62 0.62
CA PHE A 162 -15.69 34.45 1.81
C PHE A 162 -14.61 35.54 1.92
N GLN A 163 -13.35 35.23 1.61
CA GLN A 163 -12.28 36.22 1.59
C GLN A 163 -12.52 37.27 0.50
N TRP A 164 -13.00 36.86 -0.67
CA TRP A 164 -13.33 37.77 -1.76
C TRP A 164 -14.51 38.69 -1.40
N GLU A 165 -15.59 38.14 -0.84
CA GLU A 165 -16.74 38.91 -0.35
C GLU A 165 -16.33 39.88 0.76
N LYS A 166 -15.51 39.43 1.72
CA LYS A 166 -14.97 40.29 2.77
C LYS A 166 -14.17 41.46 2.17
N GLN A 167 -13.33 41.19 1.17
CA GLN A 167 -12.56 42.23 0.49
C GLN A 167 -13.49 43.20 -0.25
N GLN A 168 -14.53 42.70 -0.93
CA GLN A 168 -15.52 43.54 -1.60
C GLN A 168 -16.24 44.45 -0.60
N ARG A 169 -16.72 43.90 0.52
CA ARG A 169 -17.38 44.66 1.60
C ARG A 169 -16.44 45.67 2.25
N LEU A 170 -15.18 45.31 2.46
CA LEU A 170 -14.17 46.25 2.97
C LEU A 170 -13.90 47.38 1.99
N ASN A 171 -13.89 47.11 0.68
CA ASN A 171 -13.72 48.13 -0.35
C ASN A 171 -14.93 49.09 -0.44
N GLU A 172 -16.12 48.65 -0.04
CA GLU A 172 -17.33 49.51 0.05
C GLU A 172 -17.25 50.50 1.23
N LEU A 173 -16.39 50.26 2.22
CA LEU A 173 -16.25 51.12 3.38
C LEU A 173 -15.34 52.31 3.05
N TYR A 174 -15.91 53.51 3.04
CA TYR A 174 -15.15 54.75 2.94
C TYR A 174 -14.42 55.04 4.26
N VAL A 175 -13.09 54.87 4.26
CA VAL A 175 -12.23 55.27 5.37
C VAL A 175 -11.78 56.71 5.13
N VAL A 176 -12.20 57.62 6.01
CA VAL A 176 -11.73 59.01 5.99
C VAL A 176 -10.44 59.12 6.79
N VAL A 177 -9.33 59.45 6.12
CA VAL A 177 -8.04 59.68 6.76
C VAL A 177 -7.73 61.18 6.73
N PRO A 178 -7.71 61.87 7.88
CA PRO A 178 -7.27 63.26 7.93
C PRO A 178 -5.75 63.30 7.74
N LEU A 179 -5.30 63.86 6.62
CA LEU A 179 -3.89 64.04 6.30
C LEU A 179 -3.49 65.49 6.51
N LYS A 180 -2.30 65.71 7.07
CA LYS A 180 -1.68 67.04 7.12
C LYS A 180 -0.97 67.30 5.79
N LEU A 181 -0.93 68.57 5.36
CA LEU A 181 -0.34 68.97 4.07
C LEU A 181 1.10 68.50 3.87
N HIS A 182 1.91 68.42 4.94
CA HIS A 182 3.29 67.94 4.87
C HIS A 182 3.45 66.42 4.69
N GLN A 183 2.36 65.64 4.82
CA GLN A 183 2.37 64.19 4.65
C GLN A 183 2.01 63.78 3.21
N VAL A 184 1.62 64.75 2.36
CA VAL A 184 1.23 64.50 0.97
C VAL A 184 2.44 64.71 0.07
N GLU A 185 3.08 63.62 -0.30
CA GLU A 185 4.20 63.61 -1.27
C GLU A 185 3.73 63.43 -2.73
N TYR A 186 2.41 63.38 -2.96
CA TYR A 186 1.82 63.24 -4.29
C TYR A 186 1.80 64.59 -5.03
N LEU A 187 2.82 64.85 -5.85
CA LEU A 187 2.90 66.00 -6.75
C LEU A 187 2.78 65.54 -8.21
N VAL A 188 1.93 66.21 -8.98
CA VAL A 188 1.84 66.04 -10.44
C VAL A 188 2.31 67.35 -11.07
N ASN A 189 3.38 67.31 -11.87
CA ASN A 189 3.99 68.48 -12.51
C ASN A 189 4.43 69.60 -11.54
N GLY A 190 4.86 69.27 -10.32
CA GLY A 190 5.39 70.24 -9.35
C GLY A 190 4.32 71.06 -8.62
N GLU A 191 3.04 70.83 -8.89
CA GLU A 191 1.92 71.41 -8.15
C GLU A 191 1.10 70.32 -7.44
N MET A 192 0.42 70.72 -6.36
CA MET A 192 -0.49 69.82 -5.64
C MET A 192 -1.80 69.67 -6.44
N PRO A 193 -2.19 68.44 -6.81
CA PRO A 193 -3.43 68.20 -7.53
C PRO A 193 -4.65 68.64 -6.71
N ARG A 194 -5.67 69.17 -7.38
CA ARG A 194 -6.95 69.53 -6.74
C ARG A 194 -7.81 68.30 -6.42
N ASP A 195 -7.59 67.21 -7.15
CA ASP A 195 -8.27 65.92 -6.97
C ASP A 195 -7.27 64.82 -6.64
N PHE A 196 -7.52 64.10 -5.54
CA PHE A 196 -6.74 62.94 -5.10
C PHE A 196 -7.42 61.60 -5.41
N SER A 197 -8.49 61.59 -6.21
CA SER A 197 -9.29 60.40 -6.50
C SER A 197 -8.52 59.26 -7.17
N GLN A 198 -7.40 59.58 -7.84
CA GLN A 198 -6.51 58.61 -8.47
C GLN A 198 -5.27 58.26 -7.60
N ALA A 199 -5.15 58.85 -6.42
CA ALA A 199 -4.01 58.64 -5.52
C ALA A 199 -4.29 57.49 -4.55
N LEU A 200 -3.29 56.64 -4.35
CA LEU A 200 -3.33 55.56 -3.37
C LEU A 200 -2.64 56.02 -2.08
N VAL A 201 -3.31 55.89 -0.94
CA VAL A 201 -2.71 56.18 0.37
C VAL A 201 -2.14 54.91 0.95
N PHE A 202 -0.85 54.91 1.25
CA PHE A 202 -0.16 53.81 1.90
C PHE A 202 0.78 54.36 2.98
N THR A 203 1.09 53.53 3.97
CA THR A 203 2.08 53.88 5.00
C THR A 203 3.50 53.75 4.45
N ASN A 204 4.44 54.54 4.97
CA ASN A 204 5.86 54.42 4.56
C ASN A 204 6.42 53.02 4.81
N GLN A 205 5.99 52.38 5.91
CA GLN A 205 6.34 50.99 6.22
C GLN A 205 5.83 50.01 5.16
N SER A 206 4.60 50.19 4.67
CA SER A 206 4.06 49.36 3.59
C SER A 206 4.78 49.58 2.26
N LEU A 207 5.27 50.79 1.98
CA LEU A 207 6.08 51.06 0.79
C LEU A 207 7.46 50.40 0.88
N GLU A 208 8.15 50.53 2.01
CA GLU A 208 9.43 49.84 2.25
C GLU A 208 9.26 48.31 2.17
N TYR A 209 8.19 47.79 2.76
CA TYR A 209 7.84 46.37 2.67
C TYR A 209 7.59 45.96 1.22
N LEU A 210 6.81 46.73 0.45
CA LEU A 210 6.52 46.44 -0.94
C LEU A 210 7.80 46.46 -1.80
N GLN A 211 8.70 47.42 -1.56
CA GLN A 211 10.01 47.47 -2.21
C GLN A 211 10.86 46.24 -1.89
N LYS A 212 10.96 45.84 -0.61
CA LYS A 212 11.64 44.60 -0.22
C LYS A 212 10.99 43.38 -0.88
N ARG A 213 9.65 43.32 -0.88
CA ARG A 213 8.89 42.23 -1.48
C ARG A 213 9.09 42.12 -2.98
N ILE A 214 9.23 43.24 -3.70
CA ILE A 214 9.55 43.24 -5.14
C ILE A 214 10.93 42.61 -5.38
N VAL A 215 11.91 42.93 -4.54
CA VAL A 215 13.25 42.32 -4.60
C VAL A 215 13.18 40.82 -4.30
N ASP A 216 12.45 40.42 -3.26
CA ASP A 216 12.25 39.01 -2.90
C ASP A 216 11.59 38.22 -4.04
N LEU A 217 10.52 38.75 -4.63
CA LEU A 217 9.84 38.14 -5.78
C LEU A 217 10.75 38.06 -7.01
N HIS A 218 11.60 39.06 -7.21
CA HIS A 218 12.59 39.02 -8.29
C HIS A 218 13.60 37.88 -8.07
N ASN A 219 14.10 37.73 -6.84
CA ASN A 219 15.01 36.66 -6.46
C ASN A 219 14.33 35.29 -6.59
N GLU A 220 13.09 35.15 -6.13
CA GLU A 220 12.30 33.92 -6.26
C GLU A 220 12.08 33.55 -7.73
N LYS A 221 11.77 34.53 -8.58
CA LYS A 221 11.65 34.33 -10.04
C LYS A 221 12.96 33.87 -10.67
N ILE A 222 14.11 34.38 -10.23
CA ILE A 222 15.42 33.92 -10.70
C ILE A 222 15.65 32.48 -10.26
N MET A 223 15.42 32.16 -8.98
CA MET A 223 15.58 30.81 -8.44
C MET A 223 14.70 29.79 -9.16
N GLN A 224 13.43 30.12 -9.40
CA GLN A 224 12.51 29.25 -10.15
C GLN A 224 12.99 29.03 -11.59
N ARG A 225 13.53 30.06 -12.25
CA ARG A 225 14.11 29.92 -13.60
C ARG A 225 15.33 29.01 -13.61
N GLU A 226 16.19 29.06 -12.60
CA GLU A 226 17.35 28.16 -12.48
C GLU A 226 16.92 26.70 -12.28
N ILE A 227 15.94 26.47 -11.40
CA ILE A 227 15.37 25.13 -11.19
C ILE A 227 14.77 24.60 -12.49
N TYR A 228 14.01 25.44 -13.20
CA TYR A 228 13.43 25.06 -14.49
C TYR A 228 14.51 24.72 -15.54
N LYS A 229 15.59 25.50 -15.62
CA LYS A 229 16.72 25.20 -16.52
C LYS A 229 17.38 23.86 -16.18
N LYS A 230 17.66 23.61 -14.90
CA LYS A 230 18.24 22.33 -14.43
C LYS A 230 17.32 21.16 -14.76
N ALA A 231 16.02 21.29 -14.52
CA ALA A 231 15.04 20.27 -14.85
C ALA A 231 14.98 20.01 -16.37
N GLN A 232 15.09 21.05 -17.19
CA GLN A 232 15.11 20.93 -18.64
C GLN A 232 16.39 20.24 -19.15
N GLU A 233 17.54 20.53 -18.55
CA GLU A 233 18.82 19.86 -18.84
C GLU A 233 18.76 18.37 -18.46
N GLN A 234 18.27 18.06 -17.26
CA GLN A 234 18.03 16.68 -16.82
C GLN A 234 17.09 15.94 -17.76
N HIS A 235 16.00 16.58 -18.19
CA HIS A 235 15.08 15.98 -19.14
C HIS A 235 15.76 15.66 -20.48
N LYS A 236 16.59 16.58 -21.00
CA LYS A 236 17.36 16.34 -22.24
C LYS A 236 18.35 15.18 -22.08
N GLN A 237 19.07 15.11 -20.96
CA GLN A 237 19.99 14.01 -20.65
C GLN A 237 19.24 12.67 -20.61
N LEU A 238 18.16 12.59 -19.83
CA LEU A 238 17.36 11.37 -19.73
C LEU A 238 16.78 10.91 -21.08
N VAL A 239 16.40 11.85 -21.95
CA VAL A 239 15.92 11.52 -23.30
C VAL A 239 17.05 10.99 -24.18
N GLN A 240 18.27 11.51 -24.05
CA GLN A 240 19.46 10.98 -24.75
C GLN A 240 19.81 9.59 -24.22
N ASP A 241 19.91 9.42 -22.90
CA ASP A 241 20.22 8.15 -22.24
C ASP A 241 19.19 7.08 -22.61
N LYS A 242 17.90 7.42 -22.63
CA LYS A 242 16.83 6.52 -23.08
C LYS A 242 17.08 6.03 -24.50
N LYS A 243 17.42 6.92 -25.44
CA LYS A 243 17.71 6.53 -26.83
C LYS A 243 18.96 5.67 -26.93
N GLU A 244 20.00 5.98 -26.17
CA GLU A 244 21.22 5.18 -26.13
C GLU A 244 20.96 3.77 -25.59
N MET A 245 20.20 3.66 -24.50
CA MET A 245 19.76 2.38 -23.94
C MET A 245 18.90 1.60 -24.93
N GLU A 246 17.96 2.24 -25.63
CA GLU A 246 17.15 1.59 -26.67
C GLU A 246 18.03 1.04 -27.81
N ILE A 247 19.06 1.78 -28.24
CA ILE A 247 20.01 1.30 -29.24
C ILE A 247 20.84 0.12 -28.70
N GLN A 248 21.28 0.19 -27.45
CA GLN A 248 22.03 -0.90 -26.81
C GLN A 248 21.18 -2.17 -26.67
N ILE A 249 19.91 -2.04 -26.26
CA ILE A 249 18.95 -3.14 -26.16
C ILE A 249 18.80 -3.80 -27.53
N ARG A 250 18.52 -3.03 -28.59
CA ARG A 250 18.41 -3.58 -29.96
C ARG A 250 19.68 -4.31 -30.40
N ARG A 251 20.86 -3.74 -30.13
CA ARG A 251 22.14 -4.40 -30.45
C ARG A 251 22.33 -5.70 -29.69
N LEU A 252 21.89 -5.76 -28.42
CA LEU A 252 21.96 -6.97 -27.60
C LEU A 252 20.95 -8.01 -28.07
N GLU A 253 19.72 -7.61 -28.40
CA GLU A 253 18.69 -8.46 -28.99
C GLU A 253 19.17 -9.07 -30.31
N GLU A 254 19.76 -8.28 -31.21
CA GLU A 254 20.35 -8.77 -32.46
C GLU A 254 21.47 -9.79 -32.22
N LYS A 255 22.37 -9.52 -31.25
CA LYS A 255 23.43 -10.46 -30.87
C LYS A 255 22.87 -11.74 -30.29
N CYS A 256 21.86 -11.65 -29.42
CA CYS A 256 21.17 -12.79 -28.83
C CYS A 256 20.49 -13.62 -29.91
N ASN A 257 19.74 -13.00 -30.81
CA ASN A 257 19.09 -13.64 -31.95
C ASN A 257 20.11 -14.34 -32.84
N HIS A 258 21.23 -13.68 -33.15
CA HIS A 258 22.31 -14.29 -33.94
C HIS A 258 22.91 -15.53 -33.26
N LEU A 259 23.18 -15.45 -31.95
CA LEU A 259 23.69 -16.59 -31.17
C LEU A 259 22.68 -17.73 -31.07
N MET A 260 21.40 -17.42 -30.92
CA MET A 260 20.32 -18.41 -30.90
C MET A 260 20.20 -19.11 -32.26
N MET A 261 20.21 -18.36 -33.36
CA MET A 261 20.23 -18.94 -34.71
C MET A 261 21.45 -19.82 -34.95
N LYS A 262 22.63 -19.42 -34.48
CA LYS A 262 23.86 -20.22 -34.61
C LYS A 262 23.85 -21.50 -33.78
N LYS A 263 23.25 -21.48 -32.58
CA LYS A 263 23.21 -22.64 -31.67
C LYS A 263 22.04 -23.58 -31.94
N PHE A 264 20.87 -23.05 -32.25
CA PHE A 264 19.61 -23.81 -32.32
C PHE A 264 18.98 -23.84 -33.73
N GLY A 265 19.43 -23.00 -34.67
CA GLY A 265 18.90 -22.96 -36.04
C GLY A 265 17.54 -22.25 -36.20
N TRP A 266 16.91 -21.87 -35.09
CA TRP A 266 15.67 -21.09 -35.03
C TRP A 266 15.71 -20.10 -33.85
N LEU A 267 14.79 -19.15 -33.80
CA LEU A 267 14.62 -18.28 -32.63
C LEU A 267 13.95 -19.09 -31.51
N VAL A 268 14.63 -19.20 -30.37
CA VAL A 268 14.13 -19.88 -29.17
C VAL A 268 13.66 -18.83 -28.19
N ASP A 269 12.46 -19.00 -27.63
CA ASP A 269 12.07 -18.25 -26.43
C ASP A 269 12.94 -18.74 -25.25
N PHE A 270 14.02 -17.99 -25.01
CA PHE A 270 15.01 -18.36 -24.01
C PHE A 270 14.45 -18.28 -22.60
N GLU A 271 13.41 -17.48 -22.36
CA GLU A 271 12.76 -17.37 -21.06
C GLU A 271 11.94 -18.63 -20.76
N ALA A 272 11.23 -19.16 -21.76
CA ALA A 272 10.58 -20.46 -21.66
C ALA A 272 11.61 -21.58 -21.44
N VAL A 273 12.71 -21.62 -22.19
CA VAL A 273 13.74 -22.67 -22.01
C VAL A 273 14.47 -22.54 -20.68
N GLN A 274 14.76 -21.33 -20.22
CA GLN A 274 15.40 -21.09 -18.92
C GLN A 274 14.49 -21.48 -17.75
N ALA A 275 13.17 -21.26 -17.86
CA ALA A 275 12.20 -21.74 -16.87
C ALA A 275 12.17 -23.28 -16.74
N HIS A 276 12.49 -23.99 -17.83
CA HIS A 276 12.56 -25.46 -17.83
C HIS A 276 13.96 -26.00 -17.50
N SER A 277 15.02 -25.23 -17.73
CA SER A 277 16.37 -25.59 -17.30
C SER A 277 16.59 -25.21 -15.84
N VAL A 278 16.55 -26.18 -14.93
CA VAL A 278 16.90 -25.97 -13.51
C VAL A 278 18.38 -25.59 -13.44
N ASN A 279 18.68 -24.30 -13.38
CA ASN A 279 20.03 -23.81 -13.13
C ASN A 279 20.29 -23.92 -11.62
N ILE A 280 21.00 -24.98 -11.21
CA ILE A 280 21.32 -25.31 -9.82
C ILE A 280 21.90 -24.09 -9.07
N HIS A 281 22.77 -23.31 -9.72
CA HIS A 281 23.38 -22.11 -9.12
C HIS A 281 22.36 -20.98 -8.87
N MET A 282 21.34 -20.84 -9.72
CA MET A 282 20.27 -19.86 -9.50
C MET A 282 19.41 -20.26 -8.31
N GLU A 283 19.07 -21.54 -8.19
CA GLU A 283 18.28 -22.03 -7.05
C GLU A 283 19.09 -21.95 -5.74
N GLU A 284 20.39 -22.25 -5.79
CA GLU A 284 21.31 -22.01 -4.67
C GLU A 284 21.36 -20.53 -4.24
N LEU A 285 21.46 -19.60 -5.20
CA LEU A 285 21.39 -18.17 -4.92
C LEU A 285 20.05 -17.76 -4.31
N LYS A 286 18.94 -18.33 -4.79
CA LYS A 286 17.60 -18.06 -4.28
C LYS A 286 17.46 -18.54 -2.84
N VAL A 287 18.00 -19.72 -2.52
CA VAL A 287 18.07 -20.25 -1.15
C VAL A 287 18.94 -19.34 -0.28
N GLN A 288 20.11 -18.89 -0.75
CA GLN A 288 20.95 -17.96 0.00
C GLN A 288 20.27 -16.61 0.27
N ILE A 289 19.46 -16.10 -0.67
CA ILE A 289 18.66 -14.90 -0.46
C ILE A 289 17.62 -15.16 0.63
N MET A 290 16.89 -16.27 0.55
CA MET A 290 15.90 -16.63 1.58
C MET A 290 16.52 -16.79 2.97
N GLU A 291 17.70 -17.39 3.08
CA GLU A 291 18.44 -17.52 4.34
C GLU A 291 18.84 -16.15 4.89
N LYS A 292 19.35 -15.24 4.05
CA LYS A 292 19.71 -13.88 4.47
C LYS A 292 18.48 -13.07 4.87
N GLU A 293 17.40 -13.14 4.12
CA GLU A 293 16.12 -12.50 4.45
C GLU A 293 15.58 -13.00 5.80
N TYR A 294 15.71 -14.30 6.07
CA TYR A 294 15.32 -14.88 7.35
C TYR A 294 16.15 -14.34 8.51
N VAL A 295 17.49 -14.30 8.36
CA VAL A 295 18.39 -13.73 9.37
C VAL A 295 18.05 -12.25 9.63
N HIS A 296 17.89 -11.46 8.56
CA HIS A 296 17.52 -10.05 8.71
C HIS A 296 16.14 -9.86 9.33
N SER A 297 15.18 -10.74 9.07
CA SER A 297 13.87 -10.70 9.73
C SER A 297 13.98 -10.99 11.24
N GLN A 298 14.86 -11.90 11.65
CA GLN A 298 15.13 -12.15 13.06
C GLN A 298 15.79 -10.94 13.73
N GLU A 299 16.83 -10.37 13.09
CA GLU A 299 17.49 -9.16 13.59
C GLU A 299 16.50 -8.00 13.75
N LEU A 300 15.60 -7.80 12.79
CA LEU A 300 14.56 -6.77 12.87
C LEU A 300 13.63 -6.98 14.06
N LYS A 301 13.21 -8.23 14.34
CA LYS A 301 12.39 -8.54 15.51
C LYS A 301 13.11 -8.22 16.82
N GLU A 302 14.39 -8.58 16.93
CA GLU A 302 15.18 -8.22 18.12
C GLU A 302 15.29 -6.70 18.30
N TRP A 303 15.48 -5.96 17.20
CA TRP A 303 15.52 -4.50 17.25
C TRP A 303 14.17 -3.90 17.63
N GLU A 304 13.07 -4.45 17.14
CA GLU A 304 11.71 -4.03 17.51
C GLU A 304 11.44 -4.26 19.00
N GLU A 305 11.83 -5.41 19.56
CA GLU A 305 11.73 -5.70 20.99
C GLU A 305 12.57 -4.70 21.82
N ARG A 306 13.83 -4.45 21.44
CA ARG A 306 14.68 -3.44 22.10
C ARG A 306 14.07 -2.04 22.05
N ILE A 307 13.47 -1.65 20.93
CA ILE A 307 12.77 -0.36 20.80
C ILE A 307 11.54 -0.31 21.71
N LEU A 308 10.78 -1.40 21.83
CA LEU A 308 9.64 -1.47 22.74
C LEU A 308 10.06 -1.33 24.20
N ASP A 309 11.12 -2.02 24.62
CA ASP A 309 11.66 -1.93 25.98
C ASP A 309 12.13 -0.50 26.30
N LEU A 310 12.89 0.12 25.40
CA LEU A 310 13.34 1.50 25.56
C LEU A 310 12.17 2.49 25.62
N ARG A 311 11.13 2.29 24.80
CA ARG A 311 9.90 3.11 24.85
C ARG A 311 9.17 2.95 26.18
N GLN A 312 9.09 1.73 26.72
CA GLN A 312 8.49 1.49 28.04
C GLN A 312 9.29 2.15 29.16
N GLN A 313 10.63 2.08 29.12
CA GLN A 313 11.49 2.75 30.10
C GLN A 313 11.30 4.28 30.04
N LEU A 314 11.29 4.85 28.84
CA LEU A 314 11.03 6.27 28.64
C LEU A 314 9.65 6.66 29.18
N MET A 315 8.61 5.89 28.89
CA MET A 315 7.26 6.12 29.41
C MET A 315 7.21 6.11 30.94
N LYS A 316 7.89 5.16 31.59
CA LYS A 316 7.98 5.11 33.06
C LYS A 316 8.65 6.36 33.62
N LEU A 317 9.82 6.73 33.08
CA LEU A 317 10.56 7.93 33.51
C LEU A 317 9.76 9.22 33.28
N THR A 318 9.08 9.35 32.15
CA THR A 318 8.21 10.51 31.88
C THR A 318 7.07 10.58 32.89
N LYS A 319 6.40 9.45 33.19
CA LYS A 319 5.30 9.39 34.15
C LYS A 319 5.75 9.77 35.56
N GLU A 320 6.91 9.27 36.00
CA GLU A 320 7.52 9.63 37.28
C GLU A 320 7.88 11.11 37.34
N ASN A 321 8.48 11.66 36.28
CA ASN A 321 8.83 13.08 36.21
C ASN A 321 7.57 13.96 36.25
N THR A 322 6.54 13.63 35.47
CA THR A 322 5.25 14.35 35.51
C THR A 322 4.61 14.28 36.91
N SER A 323 4.68 13.14 37.59
CA SER A 323 4.18 13.01 38.98
C SER A 323 4.95 13.91 39.95
N LYS A 324 6.28 13.97 39.84
CA LYS A 324 7.13 14.85 40.67
C LYS A 324 6.87 16.33 40.38
N LEU A 325 6.68 16.71 39.12
CA LEU A 325 6.30 18.08 38.74
C LEU A 325 4.91 18.46 39.28
N GLN A 326 3.95 17.54 39.24
CA GLN A 326 2.64 17.76 39.85
C GLN A 326 2.73 17.93 41.37
N GLN A 327 3.56 17.14 42.05
CA GLN A 327 3.84 17.32 43.49
C GLN A 327 4.47 18.69 43.77
N LEU A 328 5.47 19.08 42.98
CA LEU A 328 6.14 20.37 43.12
C LEU A 328 5.18 21.55 42.89
N ASN A 329 4.31 21.46 41.89
CA ASN A 329 3.28 22.47 41.65
C ASN A 329 2.29 22.57 42.82
N ARG A 330 1.87 21.45 43.41
CA ARG A 330 1.03 21.47 44.62
C ARG A 330 1.72 22.19 45.78
N PHE A 331 2.99 21.84 46.06
CA PHE A 331 3.76 22.52 47.11
C PHE A 331 3.99 24.00 46.82
N CYS A 332 4.17 24.39 45.56
CA CYS A 332 4.32 25.78 45.16
C CYS A 332 3.02 26.58 45.41
N LEU A 333 1.85 25.99 45.07
CA LEU A 333 0.54 26.58 45.35
C LEU A 333 0.30 26.72 46.85
N GLU A 334 0.58 25.68 47.64
CA GLU A 334 0.47 25.72 49.10
C GLU A 334 1.38 26.78 49.70
N LYS A 335 2.64 26.86 49.25
CA LYS A 335 3.59 27.90 49.66
C LYS A 335 3.05 29.30 49.35
N HIS A 336 2.56 29.53 48.14
CA HIS A 336 2.01 30.83 47.74
C HIS A 336 0.76 31.21 48.56
N GLN A 337 -0.10 30.23 48.87
CA GLN A 337 -1.26 30.43 49.76
C GLN A 337 -0.84 30.78 51.19
N LEU A 338 0.27 30.22 51.67
CA LEU A 338 0.80 30.53 53.00
C LEU A 338 1.48 31.91 53.03
N GLU A 339 2.25 32.25 51.99
CA GLU A 339 2.87 33.58 51.84
C GLU A 339 1.81 34.68 51.76
N THR A 340 0.78 34.51 50.93
CA THR A 340 -0.33 35.50 50.83
C THR A 340 -1.11 35.65 52.14
N LYS A 341 -1.28 34.58 52.93
CA LYS A 341 -1.86 34.65 54.28
C LYS A 341 -0.94 35.35 55.28
N LEU A 342 0.38 35.23 55.11
CA LEU A 342 1.36 35.90 55.97
C LEU A 342 1.42 37.40 55.65
N ASP A 343 1.40 37.77 54.37
CA ASP A 343 1.43 39.17 53.90
C ASP A 343 0.14 39.94 54.21
N SER A 344 -0.94 39.24 54.58
CA SER A 344 -2.24 39.85 54.95
C SER A 344 -2.46 39.96 56.45
N LEU A 345 -1.51 39.51 57.27
CA LEU A 345 -1.42 39.73 58.73
C LEU A 345 -0.51 40.93 59.01
#